data_AF-A0A183CMZ3-F1
#
_entry.id   AF-A0A183CMZ3-F1
#
_cell.length_a   1.000
_cell.length_b   1.000
_cell.length_c   1.000
_cell.angle_alpha   90.00
_cell.angle_beta   90.00
_cell.angle_gamma   90.00
#
_symmetry.space_group_name_H-M   'P 1'
#
loop_
_entity.id
_entity.type
_entity.pdbx_description
1 polymer ?
#
loop_
_entity_poly.entity_id
_entity_poly.type
_entity_poly.pdbx_seq_one_letter_code
_entity_poly.pdbx_strand_id
1 'polypeptide(L)'
;MRIRLSVHRLQLVLPTFRRCLLRRDSVLLAVVLCFLVLILRQLISMPNRLRSLPTTRDVFIYASFLYKNSTSLAVSPQDSVAILFLANRNDDFPYLRCAIANSSAARLMPAQLFRLDYVAVCDLIIFVAWCNFPPNSFHANPHKAFVDLGTQVLADQSLRERYTRPILHKVRLQRPDGTPRNLVMCISRIFAFEKWELLIAAMEVYKALGVDLVVTHVYSALTPVFELIRAYEAEGRLAIRTGVRLPYLRGLMNYDPERQLEYSGQLAMAHECFYEFRESSSFISLVDWDDLLITTRFPSLSDALISAARKYPNSAYFFVNKLESGIRTQG
;
A
#
# COMPACT_ATOMS: atom_id res chain seq x y z
N MET A 1 -3.31 -34.19 28.55
CA MET A 1 -2.61 -33.62 29.72
C MET A 1 -3.10 -32.18 29.89
N ARG A 2 -3.87 -31.88 30.95
CA ARG A 2 -4.41 -30.55 31.25
C ARG A 2 -3.40 -29.77 32.09
N ILE A 3 -3.06 -28.56 31.69
CA ILE A 3 -2.34 -27.60 32.52
C ILE A 3 -3.00 -26.23 32.33
N ARG A 4 -3.51 -25.68 33.44
CA ARG A 4 -3.96 -24.28 33.61
C ARG A 4 -2.73 -23.43 33.93
N LEU A 5 -2.60 -22.24 33.33
CA LEU A 5 -1.78 -21.15 33.87
C LEU A 5 -2.38 -19.78 33.52
N SER A 6 -2.09 -18.83 34.40
CA SER A 6 -2.84 -17.62 34.76
C SER A 6 -2.56 -16.41 33.87
N VAL A 7 -3.56 -15.55 33.69
CA VAL A 7 -3.48 -14.26 32.99
C VAL A 7 -3.34 -13.14 34.00
N HIS A 8 -2.25 -12.37 33.94
CA HIS A 8 -2.18 -11.05 34.57
C HIS A 8 -2.70 -9.99 33.63
N ARG A 9 -3.75 -9.31 34.11
CA ARG A 9 -4.49 -8.25 33.42
C ARG A 9 -3.77 -6.93 33.70
N LEU A 10 -3.18 -6.30 32.69
CA LEU A 10 -2.99 -4.85 32.70
C LEU A 10 -4.20 -4.25 31.99
N GLN A 11 -5.13 -3.69 32.77
CA GLN A 11 -6.23 -2.91 32.23
C GLN A 11 -5.66 -1.60 31.67
N LEU A 12 -5.62 -1.48 30.34
CA LEU A 12 -5.46 -0.22 29.65
C LEU A 12 -6.82 0.19 29.07
N VAL A 13 -7.23 1.38 29.48
CA VAL A 13 -8.42 2.08 29.05
C VAL A 13 -8.31 2.37 27.55
N LEU A 14 -9.22 1.80 26.76
CA LEU A 14 -9.41 2.12 25.35
C LEU A 14 -9.86 3.58 25.20
N PRO A 15 -9.18 4.43 24.42
CA PRO A 15 -9.83 5.57 23.82
C PRO A 15 -10.68 5.06 22.65
N THR A 16 -11.99 5.11 22.84
CA THR A 16 -13.00 4.91 21.79
C THR A 16 -12.84 5.97 20.70
N PHE A 17 -12.09 5.68 19.65
CA PHE A 17 -12.13 6.44 18.40
C PHE A 17 -13.41 6.05 17.62
N ARG A 18 -14.54 6.67 17.98
CA ARG A 18 -15.73 6.73 17.13
C ARG A 18 -15.64 7.95 16.22
N ARG A 19 -15.44 7.76 14.91
CA ARG A 19 -15.88 8.73 13.89
C ARG A 19 -16.38 8.03 12.62
N CYS A 20 -17.63 7.60 12.68
CA CYS A 20 -18.61 7.61 11.59
C CYS A 20 -19.93 7.10 12.18
N LEU A 21 -20.80 8.01 12.63
CA LEU A 21 -22.26 7.83 12.79
C LEU A 21 -22.86 9.13 13.36
N LEU A 22 -23.68 9.80 12.55
CA LEU A 22 -24.60 10.86 12.99
C LEU A 22 -25.80 10.22 13.71
N ARG A 23 -26.08 10.66 14.94
CA ARG A 23 -27.34 10.39 15.65
C ARG A 23 -28.15 11.69 15.69
N ARG A 24 -29.41 11.62 15.25
CA ARG A 24 -30.40 12.72 15.18
C ARG A 24 -31.08 12.90 16.54
N ASP A 25 -30.96 14.09 17.12
CA ASP A 25 -31.87 14.62 18.14
C ASP A 25 -32.88 15.58 17.47
N SER A 26 -34.13 15.54 17.92
CA SER A 26 -35.31 16.17 17.29
C SER A 26 -35.31 17.70 17.28
N VAL A 27 -34.29 18.36 17.85
CA VAL A 27 -34.06 19.81 17.76
C VAL A 27 -33.34 20.18 16.45
N LEU A 28 -32.64 19.22 15.83
CA LEU A 28 -31.90 19.42 14.58
C LEU A 28 -32.81 19.70 13.39
N LEU A 29 -34.06 19.21 13.38
CA LEU A 29 -34.96 19.36 12.22
C LEU A 29 -35.37 20.82 11.97
N ALA A 30 -35.61 21.60 13.03
CA ALA A 30 -35.99 23.01 12.91
C ALA A 30 -34.80 23.89 12.49
N VAL A 31 -33.59 23.60 13.01
CA VAL A 31 -32.36 24.29 12.62
C VAL A 31 -31.96 23.93 11.19
N VAL A 32 -32.12 22.66 10.78
CA VAL A 32 -31.86 22.19 9.42
C VAL A 32 -32.84 22.80 8.41
N LEU A 33 -34.12 22.96 8.76
CA LEU A 33 -35.09 23.64 7.90
C LEU A 33 -34.77 25.13 7.72
N CYS A 34 -34.39 25.84 8.79
CA CYS A 34 -33.98 27.24 8.69
C CYS A 34 -32.69 27.42 7.88
N PHE A 35 -31.71 26.54 8.08
CA PHE A 35 -30.49 26.53 7.27
C PHE A 35 -30.75 26.15 5.81
N LEU A 36 -31.66 25.21 5.53
CA LEU A 36 -32.03 24.84 4.16
C LEU A 36 -32.67 26.01 3.42
N VAL A 37 -33.53 26.80 4.06
CA VAL A 37 -34.15 27.99 3.44
C VAL A 37 -33.11 29.09 3.17
N LEU A 38 -32.15 29.29 4.07
CA LEU A 38 -31.04 30.24 3.88
C LEU A 38 -30.07 29.77 2.78
N ILE A 39 -29.78 28.48 2.71
CA ILE A 39 -28.94 27.87 1.66
C ILE A 39 -29.66 27.92 0.31
N LEU A 40 -30.97 27.65 0.24
CA LEU A 40 -31.76 27.80 -0.99
C LEU A 40 -31.78 29.25 -1.48
N ARG A 41 -31.91 30.24 -0.58
CA ARG A 41 -31.82 31.66 -0.94
C ARG A 41 -30.43 32.06 -1.44
N GLN A 42 -29.36 31.51 -0.87
CA GLN A 42 -28.00 31.74 -1.38
C GLN A 42 -27.71 31.01 -2.70
N LEU A 43 -28.28 29.82 -2.92
CA LEU A 43 -28.14 29.08 -4.18
C LEU A 43 -28.87 29.74 -5.36
N ILE A 44 -29.98 30.42 -5.11
CA ILE A 44 -30.75 31.14 -6.14
C ILE A 44 -30.10 32.50 -6.51
N SER A 45 -29.24 33.04 -5.64
CA SER A 45 -28.59 34.36 -5.83
C SER A 45 -27.11 34.28 -6.26
N MET A 46 -26.57 33.09 -6.53
CA MET A 46 -25.19 32.95 -6.99
C MET A 46 -25.14 33.08 -8.52
N PRO A 47 -24.33 34.00 -9.09
CA PRO A 47 -24.08 34.00 -10.52
C PRO A 47 -23.48 32.66 -10.95
N ASN A 48 -23.90 32.16 -12.11
CA ASN A 48 -23.56 30.87 -12.75
C ASN A 48 -22.06 30.65 -13.07
N ARG A 49 -21.13 31.21 -12.30
CA ARG A 49 -19.69 31.02 -12.43
C ARG A 49 -19.13 30.34 -11.19
N LEU A 50 -19.26 29.02 -11.09
CA LEU A 50 -18.36 28.11 -10.38
C LEU A 50 -18.99 26.71 -10.28
N ARG A 51 -18.80 25.90 -11.33
CA ARG A 51 -18.83 24.42 -11.26
C ARG A 51 -18.33 23.81 -12.58
N SER A 52 -17.12 24.16 -13.00
CA SER A 52 -16.31 23.19 -13.74
C SER A 52 -15.61 22.34 -12.69
N LEU A 53 -16.21 21.20 -12.34
CA LEU A 53 -15.51 20.14 -11.62
C LEU A 53 -14.23 19.76 -12.39
N PRO A 54 -13.18 19.25 -11.73
CA PRO A 54 -11.97 18.82 -12.43
C PRO A 54 -12.37 17.81 -13.49
N THR A 55 -11.97 18.05 -14.74
CA THR A 55 -12.28 17.17 -15.88
C THR A 55 -11.45 15.88 -15.87
N THR A 56 -10.76 15.58 -14.77
CA THR A 56 -9.80 14.49 -14.64
C THR A 56 -10.03 13.66 -13.39
N ARG A 57 -9.86 12.34 -13.48
CA ARG A 57 -9.80 11.40 -12.36
C ARG A 57 -8.47 11.53 -11.64
N ASP A 58 -8.49 11.40 -10.33
CA ASP A 58 -7.27 11.42 -9.51
C ASP A 58 -6.63 10.03 -9.47
N VAL A 59 -5.36 9.95 -9.88
CA VAL A 59 -4.56 8.72 -9.84
C VAL A 59 -3.26 9.01 -9.12
N PHE A 60 -2.99 8.26 -8.06
CA PHE A 60 -1.79 8.43 -7.22
C PHE A 60 -0.86 7.23 -7.38
N ILE A 61 0.18 7.39 -8.20
CA ILE A 61 1.24 6.39 -8.33
C ILE A 61 2.14 6.50 -7.10
N TYR A 62 2.17 5.46 -6.29
CA TYR A 62 2.85 5.48 -5.00
C TYR A 62 4.15 4.66 -5.02
N ALA A 63 4.25 3.64 -5.88
CA ALA A 63 5.49 2.90 -6.12
C ALA A 63 5.53 2.36 -7.55
N SER A 64 6.73 2.15 -8.09
CA SER A 64 6.90 1.42 -9.34
C SER A 64 8.25 0.71 -9.37
N PHE A 65 8.27 -0.55 -9.78
CA PHE A 65 9.44 -1.43 -9.75
C PHE A 65 9.80 -1.94 -11.14
N LEU A 66 11.09 -2.00 -11.43
CA LEU A 66 11.65 -2.65 -12.63
C LEU A 66 12.36 -3.94 -12.25
N TYR A 67 11.79 -5.07 -12.62
CA TYR A 67 12.39 -6.39 -12.49
C TYR A 67 13.07 -6.75 -13.80
N LYS A 68 14.38 -6.97 -13.76
CA LYS A 68 15.14 -7.39 -14.94
C LYS A 68 15.18 -8.90 -15.00
N ASN A 69 14.84 -9.47 -16.15
CA ASN A 69 14.78 -10.93 -16.34
C ASN A 69 13.95 -11.66 -15.27
N SER A 70 12.78 -11.10 -14.92
CA SER A 70 11.89 -11.69 -13.93
C SER A 70 11.37 -13.05 -14.40
N THR A 71 11.52 -14.07 -13.55
CA THR A 71 10.91 -15.40 -13.74
C THR A 71 9.69 -15.61 -12.85
N SER A 72 9.49 -14.74 -11.85
CA SER A 72 8.37 -14.81 -10.90
C SER A 72 7.11 -14.08 -11.40
N LEU A 73 7.23 -13.34 -12.50
CA LEU A 73 6.16 -12.59 -13.14
C LEU A 73 5.92 -13.15 -14.57
N ALA A 74 6.93 -13.28 -15.41
CA ALA A 74 6.71 -13.75 -16.78
C ALA A 74 6.90 -15.27 -16.95
N VAL A 75 6.20 -15.85 -17.94
CA VAL A 75 6.37 -17.26 -18.38
C VAL A 75 7.79 -17.51 -18.91
N SER A 76 8.47 -16.45 -19.38
CA SER A 76 9.86 -16.48 -19.83
C SER A 76 10.62 -15.25 -19.32
N PRO A 77 11.96 -15.31 -19.18
CA PRO A 77 12.75 -14.19 -18.66
C PRO A 77 12.52 -12.92 -19.49
N GLN A 78 11.96 -11.90 -18.86
CA GLN A 78 11.59 -10.62 -19.49
C GLN A 78 11.85 -9.46 -18.53
N ASP A 79 11.95 -8.24 -19.06
CA ASP A 79 11.95 -7.04 -18.24
C ASP A 79 10.50 -6.73 -17.87
N SER A 80 10.16 -6.76 -16.58
CA SER A 80 8.80 -6.52 -16.09
C SER A 80 8.75 -5.25 -15.27
N VAL A 81 7.72 -4.45 -15.50
CA VAL A 81 7.43 -3.23 -14.73
C VAL A 81 6.15 -3.44 -13.95
N ALA A 82 6.21 -3.25 -12.62
CA ALA A 82 5.03 -3.15 -11.78
C ALA A 82 4.82 -1.68 -11.38
N ILE A 83 3.61 -1.18 -11.53
CA ILE A 83 3.19 0.17 -11.14
C ILE A 83 2.06 0.01 -10.14
N LEU A 84 2.29 0.50 -8.94
CA LEU A 84 1.34 0.45 -7.84
C LEU A 84 0.74 1.84 -7.69
N PHE A 85 -0.58 1.92 -7.81
CA PHE A 85 -1.29 3.19 -7.76
C PHE A 85 -2.61 3.09 -7.01
N LEU A 86 -3.09 4.25 -6.56
CA LEU A 86 -4.37 4.42 -5.89
C LEU A 86 -5.28 5.23 -6.81
N ALA A 87 -6.52 4.78 -6.95
CA ALA A 87 -7.56 5.47 -7.71
C ALA A 87 -8.93 5.19 -7.08
N ASN A 88 -9.97 5.90 -7.52
CA ASN A 88 -11.31 5.66 -7.00
C ASN A 88 -11.74 4.23 -7.31
N ARG A 89 -12.41 3.56 -6.38
CA ARG A 89 -12.89 2.18 -6.58
C ARG A 89 -13.89 2.02 -7.72
N ASN A 90 -14.57 3.10 -8.11
CA ASN A 90 -15.51 3.08 -9.22
C ASN A 90 -14.82 3.42 -10.55
N ASP A 91 -13.54 3.76 -10.53
CA ASP A 91 -12.79 3.99 -11.75
C ASP A 91 -12.49 2.66 -12.45
N ASP A 92 -12.63 2.71 -13.78
CA ASP A 92 -12.27 1.64 -14.69
C ASP A 92 -11.14 2.11 -15.62
N PHE A 93 -10.19 1.22 -15.85
CA PHE A 93 -9.00 1.43 -16.65
C PHE A 93 -8.89 0.35 -17.74
N PRO A 94 -9.78 0.36 -18.75
CA PRO A 94 -9.91 -0.73 -19.72
C PRO A 94 -8.68 -0.87 -20.63
N TYR A 95 -7.86 0.17 -20.76
CA TYR A 95 -6.61 0.11 -21.52
C TYR A 95 -5.53 0.94 -20.81
N LEU A 96 -4.84 0.34 -19.86
CA LEU A 96 -3.60 0.92 -19.31
C LEU A 96 -2.41 0.37 -20.11
N ARG A 97 -1.45 1.23 -20.46
CA ARG A 97 -0.23 0.82 -21.19
C ARG A 97 0.99 1.38 -20.49
N CYS A 98 2.10 0.67 -20.52
CA CYS A 98 3.40 1.23 -20.17
C CYS A 98 4.15 1.60 -21.44
N ALA A 99 4.87 2.71 -21.40
CA ALA A 99 5.72 3.15 -22.50
C ALA A 99 7.17 3.27 -22.06
N ILE A 100 8.08 2.92 -22.95
CA ILE A 100 9.49 3.31 -22.85
C ILE A 100 9.76 4.25 -24.01
N ALA A 101 10.22 5.48 -23.72
CA ALA A 101 10.59 6.42 -24.76
C ALA A 101 12.07 6.24 -25.11
N ASN A 102 12.35 5.80 -26.33
CA ASN A 102 13.66 5.98 -26.96
C ASN A 102 13.68 7.29 -27.75
N SER A 103 14.86 7.72 -28.18
CA SER A 103 15.13 9.01 -28.86
C SER A 103 14.29 9.29 -30.11
N SER A 104 13.55 8.31 -30.65
CA SER A 104 12.76 8.45 -31.88
C SER A 104 11.34 7.84 -31.85
N ALA A 105 10.97 7.03 -30.85
CA ALA A 105 9.60 6.50 -30.71
C ALA A 105 9.36 5.92 -29.30
N ALA A 106 8.12 6.03 -28.80
CA ALA A 106 7.69 5.38 -27.55
C ALA A 106 7.11 4.00 -27.86
N ARG A 107 7.71 2.94 -27.31
CA ARG A 107 7.17 1.58 -27.42
C ARG A 107 6.12 1.38 -26.33
N LEU A 108 4.87 1.14 -26.72
CA LEU A 108 3.75 0.89 -25.82
C LEU A 108 3.55 -0.62 -25.61
N MET A 109 3.42 -1.04 -24.36
CA MET A 109 3.07 -2.41 -23.96
C MET A 109 1.76 -2.39 -23.17
N PRO A 110 0.81 -3.29 -23.45
CA PRO A 110 -0.42 -3.39 -22.68
C PRO A 110 -0.10 -3.77 -21.22
N ALA A 111 -0.87 -3.20 -20.30
CA ALA A 111 -0.76 -3.54 -18.89
C ALA A 111 -1.77 -4.63 -18.51
N GLN A 112 -1.32 -5.63 -17.77
CA GLN A 112 -2.22 -6.48 -17.00
C GLN A 112 -2.58 -5.76 -15.71
N LEU A 113 -3.86 -5.51 -15.50
CA LEU A 113 -4.35 -4.74 -14.36
C LEU A 113 -4.95 -5.68 -13.31
N PHE A 114 -4.52 -5.51 -12.07
CA PHE A 114 -5.12 -6.14 -10.90
C PHE A 114 -5.72 -5.07 -10.00
N ARG A 115 -6.98 -5.25 -9.63
CA ARG A 115 -7.70 -4.42 -8.67
C ARG A 115 -7.78 -5.17 -7.35
N LEU A 116 -7.35 -4.55 -6.27
CA LEU A 116 -7.47 -5.14 -4.93
C LEU A 116 -8.60 -4.43 -4.19
N ASP A 117 -9.78 -5.07 -4.22
CA ASP A 117 -10.96 -4.63 -3.50
C ASP A 117 -10.99 -5.31 -2.13
N TYR A 118 -10.52 -4.60 -1.11
CA TYR A 118 -10.60 -5.05 0.27
C TYR A 118 -12.00 -4.73 0.82
N VAL A 119 -12.38 -5.37 1.93
CA VAL A 119 -13.63 -5.07 2.64
C VAL A 119 -13.51 -3.66 3.24
N ALA A 120 -13.85 -2.63 2.47
CA ALA A 120 -13.56 -1.24 2.82
C ALA A 120 -14.64 -0.26 2.34
N VAL A 121 -14.95 0.68 3.23
CA VAL A 121 -15.90 1.81 3.09
C VAL A 121 -15.26 2.98 2.32
N CYS A 122 -13.93 2.96 2.15
CA CYS A 122 -13.14 4.04 1.58
C CYS A 122 -13.21 4.10 0.04
N ASP A 123 -12.97 5.29 -0.52
CA ASP A 123 -13.08 5.54 -1.96
C ASP A 123 -11.82 5.15 -2.74
N LEU A 124 -10.61 5.28 -2.16
CA LEU A 124 -9.36 4.96 -2.86
C LEU A 124 -8.92 3.52 -2.57
N ILE A 125 -8.72 2.73 -3.62
CA ILE A 125 -8.26 1.34 -3.54
C ILE A 125 -6.95 1.14 -4.32
N ILE A 126 -6.28 0.02 -4.07
CA ILE A 126 -5.01 -0.31 -4.69
C ILE A 126 -5.25 -0.96 -6.05
N PHE A 127 -4.57 -0.44 -7.05
CA PHE A 127 -4.42 -1.06 -8.36
C PHE A 127 -2.94 -1.40 -8.59
N VAL A 128 -2.72 -2.53 -9.26
CA VAL A 128 -1.40 -2.94 -9.74
C VAL A 128 -1.48 -3.08 -11.25
N ALA A 129 -0.75 -2.23 -11.95
CA ALA A 129 -0.52 -2.35 -13.38
C ALA A 129 0.82 -3.02 -13.63
N TRP A 130 0.80 -4.09 -14.40
CA TRP A 130 1.98 -4.84 -14.80
C TRP A 130 2.20 -4.66 -16.29
N CYS A 131 3.44 -4.42 -16.71
CA CYS A 131 3.82 -4.48 -18.13
C CYS A 131 5.06 -5.36 -18.35
N ASN A 132 4.97 -6.27 -19.32
CA ASN A 132 6.13 -7.04 -19.79
C ASN A 132 6.75 -6.36 -21.00
N PHE A 133 8.06 -6.30 -21.02
CA PHE A 133 8.88 -5.81 -22.12
C PHE A 133 9.86 -6.90 -22.55
N PRO A 134 10.28 -6.93 -23.82
CA PRO A 134 11.35 -7.83 -24.23
C PRO A 134 12.60 -7.64 -23.38
N PRO A 135 13.44 -8.68 -23.23
CA PRO A 135 14.67 -8.60 -22.46
C PRO A 135 15.54 -7.42 -22.89
N ASN A 136 16.24 -6.81 -21.92
CA ASN A 136 17.16 -5.69 -22.13
C ASN A 136 16.53 -4.40 -22.66
N SER A 137 15.19 -4.26 -22.59
CA SER A 137 14.49 -3.04 -23.02
C SER A 137 14.90 -1.80 -22.21
N PHE A 138 15.37 -1.99 -20.98
CA PHE A 138 15.81 -0.89 -20.10
C PHE A 138 17.33 -0.73 -19.98
N HIS A 139 18.14 -1.38 -20.84
CA HIS A 139 19.60 -1.34 -20.75
C HIS A 139 20.19 0.06 -21.01
N ALA A 140 19.67 0.79 -21.99
CA ALA A 140 20.23 2.08 -22.41
C ALA A 140 19.70 3.28 -21.61
N ASN A 141 18.47 3.22 -21.07
CA ASN A 141 17.82 4.35 -20.38
C ASN A 141 16.73 3.88 -19.40
N PRO A 142 17.10 3.35 -18.22
CA PRO A 142 16.12 2.86 -17.23
C PRO A 142 15.22 3.98 -16.64
N HIS A 143 15.58 5.25 -16.84
CA HIS A 143 14.88 6.41 -16.28
C HIS A 143 13.83 7.03 -17.23
N LYS A 144 13.59 6.44 -18.41
CA LYS A 144 12.64 6.94 -19.42
C LYS A 144 11.39 6.06 -19.55
N ALA A 145 10.87 5.61 -18.42
CA ALA A 145 9.61 4.90 -18.36
C ALA A 145 8.44 5.86 -18.16
N PHE A 146 7.36 5.59 -18.87
CA PHE A 146 6.12 6.33 -18.80
C PHE A 146 4.98 5.33 -18.60
N VAL A 147 3.95 5.76 -17.90
CA VAL A 147 2.66 5.09 -17.94
C VAL A 147 1.73 5.92 -18.82
N ASP A 148 1.10 5.26 -19.76
CA ASP A 148 0.00 5.82 -20.51
C ASP A 148 -1.28 5.52 -19.74
N LEU A 149 -1.73 6.54 -19.00
CA LEU A 149 -3.04 6.49 -18.36
C LEU A 149 -4.15 6.84 -19.35
N GLY A 150 -3.85 7.02 -20.64
CA GLY A 150 -4.81 7.18 -21.73
C GLY A 150 -5.75 8.37 -21.53
N THR A 151 -6.88 8.35 -22.23
CA THR A 151 -7.95 9.32 -21.94
C THR A 151 -8.84 8.88 -20.79
N GLN A 152 -8.68 7.67 -20.27
CA GLN A 152 -9.43 7.16 -19.12
C GLN A 152 -9.20 7.97 -17.84
N VAL A 153 -8.16 8.81 -17.75
CA VAL A 153 -8.03 9.83 -16.69
C VAL A 153 -8.89 11.07 -16.92
N LEU A 154 -9.55 11.21 -18.07
CA LEU A 154 -10.50 12.28 -18.34
C LEU A 154 -11.88 11.83 -17.86
N ALA A 155 -12.48 12.59 -16.97
CA ALA A 155 -13.82 12.34 -16.46
C ALA A 155 -14.90 12.54 -17.54
N ASP A 156 -14.65 13.42 -18.51
CA ASP A 156 -15.57 13.74 -19.60
C ASP A 156 -15.50 12.70 -20.74
N GLN A 157 -16.63 12.07 -21.05
CA GLN A 157 -16.73 11.08 -22.12
C GLN A 157 -16.47 11.65 -23.52
N SER A 158 -16.92 12.87 -23.80
CA SER A 158 -16.69 13.52 -25.10
C SER A 158 -15.21 13.87 -25.32
N LEU A 159 -14.48 14.19 -24.24
CA LEU A 159 -13.02 14.33 -24.31
C LEU A 159 -12.35 12.98 -24.50
N ARG A 160 -12.84 11.91 -23.87
CA ARG A 160 -12.32 10.55 -24.06
C ARG A 160 -12.37 10.08 -25.50
N GLU A 161 -13.47 10.37 -26.20
CA GLU A 161 -13.68 10.00 -27.60
C GLU A 161 -12.85 10.86 -28.57
N ARG A 162 -12.56 12.11 -28.20
CA ARG A 162 -11.82 13.06 -29.04
C ARG A 162 -10.29 12.87 -28.98
N TYR A 163 -9.75 12.50 -27.82
CA TYR A 163 -8.31 12.33 -27.65
C TYR A 163 -7.88 10.91 -28.02
N THR A 164 -7.19 10.75 -29.15
CA THR A 164 -6.66 9.45 -29.62
C THR A 164 -5.19 9.24 -29.29
N ARG A 165 -4.51 10.27 -28.76
CA ARG A 165 -3.09 10.23 -28.42
C ARG A 165 -2.86 9.73 -26.99
N PRO A 166 -1.77 8.98 -26.74
CA PRO A 166 -1.36 8.60 -25.38
C PRO A 166 -1.16 9.82 -24.47
N ILE A 167 -1.61 9.72 -23.21
CA ILE A 167 -1.30 10.70 -22.17
C ILE A 167 -0.22 10.08 -21.28
N LEU A 168 1.03 10.40 -21.60
CA LEU A 168 2.20 9.80 -20.98
C LEU A 168 2.58 10.53 -19.69
N HIS A 169 2.53 9.82 -18.57
CA HIS A 169 3.03 10.26 -17.28
C HIS A 169 4.36 9.59 -16.97
N LYS A 170 5.41 10.38 -16.71
CA LYS A 170 6.72 9.84 -16.36
C LYS A 170 6.64 9.13 -15.00
N VAL A 171 7.16 7.92 -14.91
CA VAL A 171 7.25 7.13 -13.67
C VAL A 171 8.69 6.94 -13.24
N ARG A 172 8.93 6.97 -11.92
CA ARG A 172 10.24 6.71 -11.33
C ARG A 172 10.35 5.23 -10.97
N LEU A 173 10.97 4.46 -11.87
CA LEU A 173 11.25 3.05 -11.62
C LEU A 173 12.30 2.89 -10.52
N GLN A 174 11.88 2.20 -9.46
CA GLN A 174 12.74 1.70 -8.40
C GLN A 174 13.31 0.34 -8.82
N ARG A 175 14.52 0.03 -8.36
CA ARG A 175 15.02 -1.34 -8.46
C ARG A 175 14.53 -2.10 -7.22
N PRO A 176 13.89 -3.26 -7.38
CA PRO A 176 13.57 -4.12 -6.25
C PRO A 176 14.87 -4.55 -5.55
N ASP A 177 14.74 -5.01 -4.32
CA ASP A 177 15.86 -5.58 -3.60
C ASP A 177 16.33 -6.86 -4.32
N GLY A 178 17.65 -7.05 -4.40
CA GLY A 178 18.29 -8.21 -5.03
C GLY A 178 19.10 -9.07 -4.06
N THR A 179 19.01 -8.81 -2.76
CA THR A 179 19.79 -9.53 -1.74
C THR A 179 18.97 -10.72 -1.23
N PRO A 180 19.40 -11.97 -1.47
CA PRO A 180 18.66 -13.14 -1.04
C PRO A 180 18.45 -13.17 0.48
N ARG A 181 17.20 -13.37 0.91
CA ARG A 181 16.78 -13.49 2.31
C ARG A 181 15.79 -14.64 2.48
N ASN A 182 15.77 -15.23 3.66
CA ASN A 182 14.78 -16.24 4.00
C ASN A 182 13.46 -15.58 4.42
N LEU A 183 13.51 -14.60 5.32
CA LEU A 183 12.34 -13.95 5.88
C LEU A 183 12.51 -12.43 5.96
N VAL A 184 11.64 -11.72 5.23
CA VAL A 184 11.46 -10.27 5.33
C VAL A 184 10.14 -9.99 6.05
N MET A 185 10.17 -9.10 7.04
CA MET A 185 8.97 -8.65 7.75
C MET A 185 8.60 -7.23 7.33
N CYS A 186 7.51 -7.09 6.59
CA CYS A 186 6.89 -5.81 6.29
C CYS A 186 5.98 -5.43 7.46
N ILE A 187 6.45 -4.51 8.30
CA ILE A 187 5.70 -4.04 9.47
C ILE A 187 4.93 -2.77 9.10
N SER A 188 3.69 -2.67 9.55
CA SER A 188 2.79 -1.56 9.23
C SER A 188 3.41 -0.19 9.54
N ARG A 189 2.99 0.82 8.76
CA ARG A 189 3.55 2.19 8.83
C ARG A 189 3.36 2.80 10.23
N ILE A 190 4.33 3.59 10.65
CA ILE A 190 4.27 4.29 11.93
C ILE A 190 3.87 5.76 11.77
N PHE A 191 2.96 6.21 12.64
CA PHE A 191 2.50 7.59 12.76
C PHE A 191 2.47 8.00 14.23
N ALA A 192 3.04 9.16 14.54
CA ALA A 192 3.18 9.68 15.90
C ALA A 192 3.71 8.63 16.89
N PHE A 193 4.70 7.85 16.44
CA PHE A 193 5.14 6.67 17.17
C PHE A 193 6.05 7.02 18.35
N GLU A 194 5.63 6.56 19.53
CA GLU A 194 6.26 6.84 20.83
C GLU A 194 6.60 5.58 21.63
N LYS A 195 6.08 4.42 21.22
CA LYS A 195 6.19 3.15 21.95
C LYS A 195 7.52 2.44 21.68
N TRP A 196 8.60 3.00 22.21
CA TRP A 196 9.95 2.47 22.04
C TRP A 196 10.13 1.06 22.59
N GLU A 197 9.38 0.66 23.63
CA GLU A 197 9.45 -0.67 24.21
C GLU A 197 9.00 -1.75 23.22
N LEU A 198 7.93 -1.48 22.45
CA LEU A 198 7.46 -2.38 21.41
C LEU A 198 8.48 -2.52 20.28
N LEU A 199 9.13 -1.41 19.91
CA LEU A 199 10.18 -1.41 18.91
C LEU A 199 11.36 -2.29 19.34
N ILE A 200 11.92 -2.06 20.53
CA ILE A 200 13.05 -2.87 21.02
C ILE A 200 12.63 -4.34 21.14
N ALA A 201 11.49 -4.62 21.76
CA ALA A 201 11.03 -5.99 21.95
C ALA A 201 10.87 -6.72 20.61
N ALA A 202 10.20 -6.09 19.63
CA ALA A 202 10.04 -6.67 18.30
C ALA A 202 11.40 -6.90 17.62
N MET A 203 12.26 -5.89 17.58
CA MET A 203 13.56 -5.98 16.90
C MET A 203 14.48 -7.04 17.51
N GLU A 204 14.59 -7.10 18.84
CA GLU A 204 15.45 -8.08 19.51
C GLU A 204 14.89 -9.51 19.38
N VAL A 205 13.57 -9.69 19.47
CA VAL A 205 12.94 -11.00 19.27
C VAL A 205 13.10 -11.46 17.83
N TYR A 206 12.88 -10.59 16.84
CA TYR A 206 13.05 -10.92 15.43
C TYR A 206 14.50 -11.22 15.06
N LYS A 207 15.45 -10.51 15.66
CA LYS A 207 16.87 -10.83 15.59
C LYS A 207 17.18 -12.21 16.15
N ALA A 208 16.63 -12.54 17.33
CA ALA A 208 16.83 -13.86 17.95
C ALA A 208 16.17 -15.00 17.17
N LEU A 209 15.04 -14.73 16.51
CA LEU A 209 14.26 -15.72 15.75
C LEU A 209 14.62 -15.78 14.25
N GLY A 210 15.75 -15.21 13.85
CA GLY A 210 16.30 -15.37 12.50
C GLY A 210 15.52 -14.65 11.40
N VAL A 211 14.92 -13.49 11.71
CA VAL A 211 14.40 -12.57 10.70
C VAL A 211 15.58 -11.83 10.06
N ASP A 212 15.64 -11.85 8.72
CA ASP A 212 16.77 -11.26 7.99
C ASP A 212 16.65 -9.74 7.88
N LEU A 213 15.43 -9.23 7.70
CA LEU A 213 15.18 -7.80 7.57
C LEU A 213 13.76 -7.43 8.02
N VAL A 214 13.67 -6.40 8.84
CA VAL A 214 12.42 -5.69 9.14
C VAL A 214 12.32 -4.47 8.23
N VAL A 215 11.18 -4.23 7.61
CA VAL A 215 10.92 -3.08 6.75
C VAL A 215 9.76 -2.30 7.33
N THR A 216 9.92 -0.98 7.48
CA THR A 216 8.86 -0.13 7.98
C THR A 216 8.83 1.22 7.29
N HIS A 217 7.63 1.75 7.14
CA HIS A 217 7.41 3.09 6.60
C HIS A 217 7.21 4.08 7.74
N VAL A 218 8.11 5.05 7.83
CA VAL A 218 8.07 6.05 8.91
C VAL A 218 7.41 7.32 8.38
N TYR A 219 6.22 7.63 8.90
CA TYR A 219 5.56 8.91 8.63
C TYR A 219 5.94 9.95 9.68
N SER A 220 5.84 9.59 10.96
CA SER A 220 6.28 10.43 12.09
C SER A 220 6.53 9.58 13.33
N ALA A 221 7.56 9.94 14.09
CA ALA A 221 7.94 9.33 15.36
C ALA A 221 8.57 10.40 16.27
N LEU A 222 8.59 10.16 17.58
CA LEU A 222 9.37 11.00 18.50
C LEU A 222 10.86 10.89 18.17
N THR A 223 11.61 11.99 18.28
CA THR A 223 13.03 12.05 17.91
C THR A 223 13.86 10.91 18.54
N PRO A 224 13.78 10.62 19.85
CA PRO A 224 14.55 9.53 20.44
C PRO A 224 14.17 8.15 19.89
N VAL A 225 12.90 7.95 19.56
CA VAL A 225 12.42 6.69 18.97
C VAL A 225 12.89 6.56 17.53
N PHE A 226 12.90 7.65 16.77
CA PHE A 226 13.44 7.66 15.42
C PHE A 226 14.95 7.39 15.39
N GLU A 227 15.71 7.93 16.35
CA GLU A 227 17.14 7.62 16.51
C GLU A 227 17.37 6.13 16.78
N LEU A 228 16.52 5.50 17.59
CA LEU A 228 16.57 4.06 17.81
C LEU A 228 16.26 3.25 16.54
N ILE A 229 15.25 3.66 15.76
CA ILE A 229 14.96 3.04 14.44
C ILE A 229 16.19 3.16 13.52
N ARG A 230 16.85 4.32 13.51
CA ARG A 230 18.07 4.57 12.72
C ARG A 230 19.25 3.74 13.20
N ALA A 231 19.34 3.42 14.48
CA ALA A 231 20.37 2.52 15.01
C ALA A 231 20.18 1.09 14.46
N TYR A 232 18.94 0.57 14.44
CA TYR A 232 18.65 -0.74 13.82
C TYR A 232 18.86 -0.74 12.30
N GLU A 233 18.60 0.39 11.63
CA GLU A 233 18.91 0.55 10.22
C GLU A 233 20.42 0.53 9.95
N ALA A 234 21.22 1.19 10.80
CA ALA A 234 22.67 1.14 10.72
C ALA A 234 23.26 -0.26 10.98
N GLU A 235 22.60 -1.08 11.82
CA GLU A 235 22.94 -2.50 12.01
C GLU A 235 22.57 -3.38 10.80
N GLY A 236 21.81 -2.86 9.83
CA GLY A 236 21.30 -3.63 8.69
C GLY A 236 20.14 -4.56 9.05
N ARG A 237 19.50 -4.36 10.21
CA ARG A 237 18.37 -5.16 10.70
C ARG A 237 17.01 -4.59 10.32
N LEU A 238 16.97 -3.27 10.09
CA LEU A 238 15.77 -2.56 9.70
C LEU A 238 16.03 -1.75 8.42
N ALA A 239 15.03 -1.62 7.56
CA ALA A 239 15.05 -0.74 6.41
C ALA A 239 13.93 0.29 6.55
N ILE A 240 14.29 1.58 6.55
CA ILE A 240 13.31 2.67 6.59
C ILE A 240 12.87 2.96 5.15
N ARG A 241 11.56 3.07 4.95
CA ARG A 241 10.97 3.61 3.72
C ARG A 241 10.22 4.90 4.02
N THR A 242 10.34 5.86 3.12
CA THR A 242 9.56 7.09 3.17
C THR A 242 8.16 6.74 2.71
N GLY A 243 7.25 6.55 3.67
CA GLY A 243 5.85 6.27 3.36
C GLY A 243 5.25 7.31 2.42
N VAL A 244 4.19 6.92 1.71
CA VAL A 244 3.54 7.83 0.77
C VAL A 244 2.67 8.82 1.53
N ARG A 245 2.83 10.10 1.19
CA ARG A 245 1.95 11.19 1.59
C ARG A 245 1.25 11.73 0.37
N LEU A 246 -0.04 11.44 0.25
CA LEU A 246 -0.87 11.91 -0.84
C LEU A 246 -1.02 13.43 -0.76
N PRO A 247 -0.80 14.14 -1.88
CA PRO A 247 -0.94 15.59 -1.90
C PRO A 247 -2.41 15.97 -1.82
N TYR A 248 -2.76 16.88 -0.92
CA TYR A 248 -4.06 17.55 -0.94
C TYR A 248 -3.94 18.88 -1.69
N LEU A 249 -4.34 18.88 -2.96
CA LEU A 249 -4.28 20.06 -3.82
C LEU A 249 -5.54 20.91 -3.64
N ARG A 250 -5.51 21.82 -2.65
CA ARG A 250 -6.62 22.76 -2.40
C ARG A 250 -7.04 23.50 -3.68
N GLY A 251 -8.33 23.49 -3.98
CA GLY A 251 -8.91 24.12 -5.17
C GLY A 251 -8.95 23.23 -6.42
N LEU A 252 -8.14 22.17 -6.47
CA LEU A 252 -8.23 21.12 -7.50
C LEU A 252 -8.98 19.89 -6.98
N MET A 253 -8.84 19.58 -5.69
CA MET A 253 -9.49 18.46 -5.04
C MET A 253 -10.57 18.92 -4.06
N ASN A 254 -11.73 18.25 -4.10
CA ASN A 254 -12.84 18.46 -3.17
C ASN A 254 -12.84 17.48 -1.98
N TYR A 255 -11.85 16.60 -1.89
CA TYR A 255 -11.66 15.65 -0.79
C TYR A 255 -10.17 15.58 -0.39
N ASP A 256 -9.93 15.18 0.85
CA ASP A 256 -8.59 14.87 1.36
C ASP A 256 -8.26 13.41 1.03
N PRO A 257 -7.30 13.12 0.13
CA PRO A 257 -7.03 11.76 -0.32
C PRO A 257 -6.47 10.86 0.78
N GLU A 258 -5.76 11.40 1.77
CA GLU A 258 -5.26 10.60 2.91
C GLU A 258 -6.41 10.02 3.74
N ARG A 259 -7.57 10.69 3.75
CA ARG A 259 -8.78 10.21 4.46
C ARG A 259 -9.56 9.16 3.68
N GLN A 260 -9.19 8.92 2.42
CA GLN A 260 -9.81 7.93 1.55
C GLN A 260 -9.00 6.64 1.44
N LEU A 261 -7.93 6.50 2.22
CA LEU A 261 -7.11 5.31 2.26
C LEU A 261 -7.52 4.39 3.41
N GLU A 262 -7.68 3.11 3.06
CA GLU A 262 -7.90 2.06 4.05
C GLU A 262 -6.71 1.94 5.01
N TYR A 263 -7.00 1.82 6.30
CA TYR A 263 -6.01 1.82 7.40
C TYR A 263 -4.97 2.95 7.29
N SER A 264 -5.40 4.15 6.88
CA SER A 264 -4.49 5.29 6.67
C SER A 264 -3.32 4.92 5.75
N GLY A 265 -3.54 4.12 4.72
CA GLY A 265 -2.52 3.73 3.74
C GLY A 265 -1.57 2.61 4.19
N GLN A 266 -1.79 1.96 5.34
CA GLN A 266 -0.97 0.81 5.76
C GLN A 266 -0.93 -0.30 4.70
N LEU A 267 -2.05 -0.60 4.05
CA LEU A 267 -2.11 -1.62 2.99
C LEU A 267 -1.26 -1.26 1.77
N ALA A 268 -1.25 0.01 1.36
CA ALA A 268 -0.41 0.46 0.24
C ALA A 268 1.08 0.30 0.56
N MET A 269 1.47 0.59 1.80
CA MET A 269 2.84 0.44 2.27
C MET A 269 3.26 -1.03 2.42
N ALA A 270 2.35 -1.88 2.91
CA ALA A 270 2.55 -3.34 2.91
C ALA A 270 2.76 -3.87 1.49
N HIS A 271 1.98 -3.38 0.53
CA HIS A 271 2.14 -3.71 -0.89
C HIS A 271 3.49 -3.24 -1.46
N GLU A 272 3.90 -1.99 -1.18
CA GLU A 272 5.21 -1.51 -1.62
C GLU A 272 6.33 -2.43 -1.13
N CYS A 273 6.33 -2.78 0.15
CA CYS A 273 7.31 -3.71 0.72
C CYS A 273 7.23 -5.10 0.07
N PHE A 274 6.02 -5.64 -0.11
CA PHE A 274 5.85 -6.92 -0.79
C PHE A 274 6.49 -6.93 -2.18
N TYR A 275 6.20 -5.92 -3.01
CA TYR A 275 6.78 -5.84 -4.34
C TYR A 275 8.29 -5.55 -4.32
N GLU A 276 8.79 -4.78 -3.35
CA GLU A 276 10.22 -4.54 -3.25
C GLU A 276 11.04 -5.83 -3.03
N PHE A 277 10.53 -6.77 -2.21
CA PHE A 277 11.30 -7.95 -1.77
C PHE A 277 10.86 -9.27 -2.38
N ARG A 278 9.75 -9.33 -3.13
CA ARG A 278 9.17 -10.60 -3.64
C ARG A 278 10.08 -11.48 -4.48
N GLU A 279 11.13 -10.95 -5.11
CA GLU A 279 12.09 -11.75 -5.89
C GLU A 279 13.35 -12.10 -5.11
N SER A 280 13.59 -11.47 -3.97
CA SER A 280 14.78 -11.68 -3.15
C SER A 280 14.50 -12.40 -1.83
N SER A 281 13.25 -12.53 -1.42
CA SER A 281 12.88 -13.22 -0.18
C SER A 281 12.13 -14.53 -0.42
N SER A 282 12.48 -15.59 0.31
CA SER A 282 11.70 -16.85 0.33
C SER A 282 10.32 -16.67 0.97
N PHE A 283 10.23 -15.85 2.02
CA PHE A 283 8.99 -15.52 2.72
C PHE A 283 8.91 -14.03 3.02
N ILE A 284 7.70 -13.48 2.90
CA ILE A 284 7.36 -12.12 3.32
C ILE A 284 6.23 -12.21 4.33
N SER A 285 6.38 -11.54 5.46
CA SER A 285 5.33 -11.42 6.48
C SER A 285 4.77 -10.00 6.49
N LEU A 286 3.45 -9.88 6.68
CA LEU A 286 2.75 -8.60 6.88
C LEU A 286 2.25 -8.58 8.33
N VAL A 287 2.83 -7.73 9.18
CA VAL A 287 2.53 -7.69 10.62
C VAL A 287 2.38 -6.25 11.13
N ASP A 288 1.71 -6.07 12.25
CA ASP A 288 1.64 -4.78 12.95
C ASP A 288 2.71 -4.65 14.05
N TRP A 289 3.02 -3.43 14.46
CA TRP A 289 3.98 -3.17 15.56
C TRP A 289 3.50 -3.66 16.93
N ASP A 290 2.20 -3.83 17.11
CA ASP A 290 1.62 -4.41 18.33
C ASP A 290 1.40 -5.92 18.23
N ASP A 291 1.80 -6.55 17.12
CA ASP A 291 1.87 -8.00 16.98
C ASP A 291 3.33 -8.49 17.10
N LEU A 292 3.53 -9.54 17.88
CA LEU A 292 4.83 -10.21 17.99
C LEU A 292 4.70 -11.65 17.50
N LEU A 293 5.27 -11.95 16.34
CA LEU A 293 5.30 -13.30 15.83
C LEU A 293 6.42 -14.10 16.51
N ILE A 294 6.06 -15.19 17.18
CA ILE A 294 7.01 -16.08 17.86
C ILE A 294 6.82 -17.53 17.43
N THR A 295 7.87 -18.33 17.57
CA THR A 295 7.82 -19.78 17.45
C THR A 295 8.24 -20.43 18.77
N THR A 296 7.53 -21.49 19.17
CA THR A 296 7.84 -22.29 20.36
C THR A 296 8.34 -23.70 20.02
N ARG A 297 8.24 -24.09 18.74
CA ARG A 297 8.55 -25.45 18.27
C ARG A 297 9.75 -25.52 17.34
N PHE A 298 10.15 -24.38 16.78
CA PHE A 298 11.25 -24.28 15.83
C PHE A 298 12.29 -23.30 16.37
N PRO A 299 13.58 -23.49 16.05
CA PRO A 299 14.65 -22.58 16.46
C PRO A 299 14.49 -21.16 15.90
N SER A 300 13.89 -21.01 14.72
CA SER A 300 13.68 -19.73 14.04
C SER A 300 12.30 -19.66 13.37
N LEU A 301 11.85 -18.45 13.03
CA LEU A 301 10.63 -18.25 12.25
C LEU A 301 10.78 -18.77 10.81
N SER A 302 11.96 -18.61 10.23
CA SER A 302 12.31 -19.15 8.91
C SER A 302 12.17 -20.67 8.88
N ASP A 303 12.66 -21.39 9.90
CA ASP A 303 12.50 -22.85 10.00
C ASP A 303 11.04 -23.27 10.10
N ALA A 304 10.23 -22.51 10.87
CA ALA A 304 8.80 -22.76 10.99
C ALA A 304 8.08 -22.61 9.64
N LEU A 305 8.40 -21.56 8.88
CA LEU A 305 7.83 -21.30 7.56
C LEU A 305 8.29 -22.31 6.51
N ILE A 306 9.57 -22.70 6.51
CA ILE A 306 10.10 -23.76 5.64
C ILE A 306 9.40 -25.09 5.94
N SER A 307 9.21 -25.41 7.22
CA SER A 307 8.48 -26.62 7.62
C SER A 307 7.02 -26.59 7.13
N ALA A 308 6.35 -25.45 7.28
CA ALA A 308 4.98 -25.25 6.79
C ALA A 308 4.90 -25.37 5.27
N ALA A 309 5.81 -24.74 4.52
CA ALA A 309 5.86 -24.79 3.05
C ALA A 309 6.13 -26.21 2.52
N ARG A 310 7.00 -26.99 3.19
CA ARG A 310 7.20 -28.41 2.83
C ARG A 310 5.93 -29.24 3.02
N LYS A 311 5.17 -28.94 4.07
CA LYS A 311 3.92 -29.65 4.37
C LYS A 311 2.78 -29.23 3.45
N TYR A 312 2.76 -27.97 3.02
CA TYR A 312 1.72 -27.36 2.20
C TYR A 312 2.33 -26.62 0.99
N PRO A 313 2.90 -27.36 0.00
CA PRO A 313 3.69 -26.77 -1.08
C PRO A 313 2.90 -25.88 -2.04
N ASN A 314 1.57 -26.02 -2.08
CA ASN A 314 0.69 -25.25 -2.96
C ASN A 314 0.01 -24.07 -2.24
N SER A 315 0.35 -23.80 -0.98
CA SER A 315 -0.22 -22.69 -0.23
C SER A 315 0.46 -21.37 -0.62
N ALA A 316 -0.34 -20.39 -1.05
CA ALA A 316 0.16 -19.06 -1.39
C ALA A 316 0.49 -18.20 -0.16
N TYR A 317 -0.09 -18.51 1.01
CA TYR A 317 0.15 -17.80 2.26
C TYR A 317 -0.12 -18.69 3.48
N PHE A 318 0.44 -18.29 4.63
CA PHE A 318 0.15 -18.88 5.93
C PHE A 318 -0.47 -17.82 6.83
N PHE A 319 -1.69 -18.08 7.31
CA PHE A 319 -2.36 -17.18 8.24
C PHE A 319 -2.00 -17.55 9.69
N VAL A 320 -1.56 -16.56 10.46
CA VAL A 320 -1.30 -16.69 11.90
C VAL A 320 -2.34 -15.88 12.65
N ASN A 321 -3.13 -16.56 13.49
CA ASN A 321 -4.21 -15.92 14.24
C ASN A 321 -3.66 -15.19 15.47
N LYS A 322 -3.97 -13.90 15.63
CA LYS A 322 -3.55 -13.06 16.77
C LYS A 322 -4.00 -13.62 18.14
N LEU A 323 -5.12 -14.34 18.20
CA LEU A 323 -5.73 -14.85 19.44
C LEU A 323 -5.39 -16.30 19.78
N GLU A 324 -4.72 -17.02 18.88
CA GLU A 324 -4.42 -18.44 19.06
C GLU A 324 -2.95 -18.67 18.81
N SER A 325 -2.23 -19.10 19.84
CA SER A 325 -0.84 -19.53 19.78
C SER A 325 -0.66 -20.85 18.99
N GLY A 326 -1.23 -20.96 17.80
CA GLY A 326 -1.15 -22.13 16.93
C GLY A 326 -1.65 -21.84 15.51
N ILE A 327 -0.89 -22.28 14.51
CA ILE A 327 -1.28 -22.29 13.10
C ILE A 327 -2.49 -23.22 12.94
N ARG A 328 -3.65 -22.67 12.56
CA ARG A 328 -4.83 -23.47 12.19
C ARG A 328 -4.84 -23.69 10.69
N THR A 329 -4.93 -24.96 10.29
CA THR A 329 -5.16 -25.39 8.92
C THR A 329 -6.67 -25.38 8.68
N GLN A 330 -7.17 -24.56 7.75
CA GLN A 330 -8.50 -24.78 7.21
C GLN A 330 -8.39 -25.94 6.21
N GLY A 331 -9.20 -26.98 6.45
CA GLY A 331 -9.34 -28.14 5.56
C GLY A 331 -10.49 -27.96 4.58
#